data_AF-A0A7S3WQ92-F1
#
_entry.id   AF-A0A7S3WQ92-F1
#
_cell.length_a   1.000
_cell.length_b   1.000
_cell.length_c   1.000
_cell.angle_alpha   90.00
_cell.angle_beta   90.00
_cell.angle_gamma   90.00
#
_symmetry.space_group_name_H-M   'P 1'
#
loop_
_entity.id
_entity.type
_entity.pdbx_description
1 polymer ?
#
loop_
_entity_poly.entity_id
_entity_poly.type
_entity_poly.pdbx_seq_one_letter_code
_entity_poly.pdbx_strand_id
1 'polypeptide(L)'
;KSSCQGPGLACGLWPPSVALMSAPVPRPPEHVRCRNFGCNKYFDPARVEETTCVHHKKPPVFHETAKYWACCQNSKAYDWDEFMKIPGCQRGHCSAEEPAKKHMGGTDLRAESAPKRLDEDVPVDPRKKLDKLREGLSSVGVDPGVFDRSWGKMAAKHGDLALVVHRMNQ
;
A
#
# COMPACT_ATOMS: atom_id res chain seq x y z
N LYS A 1 -10.26 27.44 -72.16
CA LYS A 1 -8.95 28.11 -72.39
C LYS A 1 -8.77 29.16 -71.30
N SER A 2 -7.85 28.91 -70.35
CA SER A 2 -7.19 29.81 -69.37
C SER A 2 -6.94 28.99 -68.09
N SER A 3 -5.86 28.19 -68.01
CA SER A 3 -4.48 28.59 -67.71
C SER A 3 -4.33 29.42 -66.44
N CYS A 4 -4.01 28.75 -65.32
CA CYS A 4 -3.17 29.30 -64.26
C CYS A 4 -1.97 28.37 -64.09
N GLN A 5 -0.77 28.91 -64.32
CA GLN A 5 0.52 28.28 -64.13
C GLN A 5 1.13 28.81 -62.83
N GLY A 6 1.67 27.91 -62.00
CA GLY A 6 2.43 28.22 -60.80
C GLY A 6 3.11 26.94 -60.27
N PRO A 7 4.42 26.95 -59.96
CA PRO A 7 5.22 25.73 -59.88
C PRO A 7 5.32 25.14 -58.47
N GLY A 8 5.33 23.80 -58.40
CA GLY A 8 6.23 23.03 -57.54
C GLY A 8 5.94 23.01 -56.03
N LEU A 9 4.97 22.23 -55.59
CA LEU A 9 4.96 21.69 -54.23
C LEU A 9 5.85 20.43 -54.21
N ALA A 10 7.12 20.62 -53.87
CA ALA A 10 8.00 19.49 -53.57
C ALA A 10 7.51 18.82 -52.28
N CYS A 11 7.04 17.59 -52.43
CA CYS A 11 6.98 16.63 -51.33
C CYS A 11 8.40 16.38 -50.82
N GLY A 12 8.58 16.37 -49.51
CA GLY A 12 9.76 15.80 -48.86
C GLY A 12 10.71 16.82 -48.27
N LEU A 13 10.73 16.88 -46.94
CA LEU A 13 11.87 16.57 -46.07
C LEU A 13 11.57 17.18 -44.69
N TRP A 14 10.78 16.46 -43.90
CA TRP A 14 10.84 16.63 -42.45
C TRP A 14 12.19 16.04 -42.02
N PRO A 15 13.07 16.76 -41.31
CA PRO A 15 14.25 16.13 -40.75
C PRO A 15 13.77 14.98 -39.85
N PRO A 16 14.38 13.77 -39.92
CA PRO A 16 14.07 12.74 -38.95
C PRO A 16 14.50 13.29 -37.58
N SER A 17 13.52 13.63 -36.76
CA SER A 17 13.73 13.84 -35.33
C SER A 17 14.38 12.57 -34.82
N VAL A 18 15.69 12.64 -34.58
CA VAL A 18 16.43 11.65 -33.82
C VAL A 18 15.77 11.58 -32.45
N ALA A 19 14.86 10.61 -32.31
CA ALA A 19 14.28 10.28 -31.03
C ALA A 19 15.43 9.74 -30.18
N LEU A 20 15.99 10.61 -29.35
CA LEU A 20 16.96 10.25 -28.32
C LEU A 20 16.19 9.40 -27.30
N MET A 21 16.06 8.11 -27.60
CA MET A 21 15.64 7.11 -26.64
C MET A 21 16.66 7.15 -25.51
N SER A 22 16.31 7.79 -24.40
CA SER A 22 17.15 7.80 -23.20
C SER A 22 17.34 6.36 -22.77
N ALA A 23 18.56 5.85 -22.95
CA ALA A 23 18.95 4.53 -22.47
C ALA A 23 18.67 4.42 -20.96
N PRO A 24 18.21 3.26 -20.45
CA PRO A 24 18.07 3.06 -19.02
C PRO A 24 19.46 3.14 -18.38
N VAL A 25 19.67 4.17 -17.56
CA VAL A 25 20.92 4.38 -16.81
C VAL A 25 21.16 3.13 -15.93
N PRO A 26 22.31 2.46 -16.04
CA PRO A 26 22.65 1.34 -15.17
C PRO A 26 22.74 1.88 -13.73
N ARG A 27 21.91 1.35 -12.83
CA ARG A 27 21.88 1.76 -11.42
C ARG A 27 23.07 1.14 -10.68
N PRO A 28 24.00 1.93 -10.14
CA PRO A 28 24.99 1.41 -9.21
C PRO A 28 24.27 0.87 -7.96
N PRO A 29 24.75 -0.23 -7.35
CA PRO A 29 24.15 -0.81 -6.15
C PRO A 29 24.23 0.05 -4.88
N GLU A 30 24.88 1.22 -4.90
CA GLU A 30 25.04 2.11 -3.74
C GLU A 30 23.86 3.07 -3.49
N HIS A 31 23.02 3.35 -4.50
CA HIS A 31 21.95 4.34 -4.37
C HIS A 31 20.67 3.72 -3.78
N VAL A 32 20.20 4.27 -2.66
CA VAL A 32 18.98 3.84 -1.96
C VAL A 32 17.85 4.86 -2.19
N ARG A 33 16.61 4.37 -2.32
CA ARG A 33 15.43 5.25 -2.45
C ARG A 33 15.08 5.87 -1.10
N CYS A 34 14.93 7.20 -1.09
CA CYS A 34 14.42 7.95 0.05
C CYS A 34 12.99 7.55 0.39
N ARG A 35 12.74 7.25 1.67
CA ARG A 35 11.44 6.86 2.21
C ARG A 35 10.69 7.98 2.93
N ASN A 36 11.26 9.19 2.99
CA ASN A 36 10.53 10.37 3.44
C ASN A 36 9.36 10.69 2.50
N PHE A 37 8.23 11.10 3.07
CA PHE A 37 7.00 11.34 2.32
C PHE A 37 7.17 12.38 1.19
N GLY A 38 6.87 11.97 -0.04
CA GLY A 38 6.90 12.85 -1.21
C GLY A 38 8.28 13.17 -1.80
N CYS A 39 9.39 12.65 -1.24
CA CYS A 39 10.73 12.91 -1.79
C CYS A 39 11.03 12.04 -3.02
N ASN A 40 10.88 10.71 -2.91
CA ASN A 40 11.12 9.71 -3.96
C ASN A 40 12.49 9.74 -4.68
N LYS A 41 13.43 10.57 -4.24
CA LYS A 41 14.80 10.63 -4.79
C LYS A 41 15.63 9.42 -4.37
N TYR A 42 16.59 9.04 -5.21
CA TYR A 42 17.66 8.12 -4.84
C TYR A 42 18.83 8.92 -4.28
N PHE A 43 19.51 8.38 -3.27
CA PHE A 43 20.67 9.01 -2.64
C PHE A 43 21.68 7.95 -2.20
N ASP A 44 22.95 8.34 -2.12
CA ASP A 44 23.99 7.51 -1.55
C ASP A 44 24.04 7.71 -0.02
N PRO A 45 23.83 6.66 0.79
CA PRO A 45 23.88 6.80 2.25
C PRO A 45 25.28 7.15 2.77
N ALA A 46 26.32 6.88 1.99
CA ALA A 46 27.71 7.23 2.32
C ALA A 46 28.02 8.72 2.13
N ARG A 47 27.23 9.44 1.32
CA ARG A 47 27.52 10.81 0.91
C ARG A 47 26.51 11.81 1.47
N VAL A 48 26.80 12.33 2.65
CA VAL A 48 25.86 13.16 3.44
C VAL A 48 25.48 14.46 2.71
N GLU A 49 26.39 15.07 1.95
CA GLU A 49 26.13 16.31 1.21
C GLU A 49 25.08 16.17 0.09
N GLU A 50 24.88 14.98 -0.45
CA GLU A 50 23.87 14.70 -1.50
C GLU A 50 22.52 14.27 -0.91
N THR A 51 22.41 14.17 0.41
CA THR A 51 21.18 13.73 1.09
C THR A 51 20.13 14.84 1.25
N THR A 52 20.28 15.99 0.61
CA THR A 52 19.32 17.10 0.79
C THR A 52 17.90 16.70 0.34
N CYS A 53 16.98 16.69 1.30
CA CYS A 53 15.63 16.18 1.14
C CYS A 53 14.60 17.29 1.38
N VAL A 54 13.68 17.46 0.42
CA VAL A 54 12.48 18.28 0.57
C VAL A 54 11.30 17.31 0.61
N HIS A 55 10.64 17.20 1.75
CA HIS A 55 9.64 16.16 2.01
C HIS A 55 8.49 16.69 2.88
N HIS A 56 7.45 15.88 3.02
CA HIS A 56 6.31 16.12 3.88
C HIS A 56 6.52 15.51 5.26
N LYS A 57 6.17 16.22 6.33
CA LYS A 57 6.37 15.73 7.71
C LYS A 57 5.40 14.62 8.10
N LYS A 58 4.22 14.64 7.49
CA LYS A 58 3.04 13.87 7.89
C LYS A 58 2.51 13.06 6.71
N PRO A 59 1.79 11.95 6.97
CA PRO A 59 1.27 11.07 5.92
C PRO A 59 0.24 11.75 5.01
N PRO A 60 -0.08 11.13 3.85
CA PRO A 60 -1.15 11.62 2.98
C PRO A 60 -2.53 11.42 3.62
N VAL A 61 -3.49 12.26 3.23
CA VAL A 61 -4.88 12.23 3.66
C VAL A 61 -5.78 12.20 2.42
N PHE A 62 -6.76 11.30 2.46
CA PHE A 62 -7.75 11.13 1.40
C PHE A 62 -9.14 11.27 2.02
N HIS A 63 -9.85 12.36 1.69
CA HIS A 63 -11.19 12.66 2.20
C HIS A 63 -12.01 13.35 1.12
N GLU A 64 -13.26 12.93 0.91
CA GLU A 64 -14.17 13.54 -0.07
C GLU A 64 -13.51 13.77 -1.45
N THR A 65 -12.82 12.75 -1.98
CA THR A 65 -12.05 12.79 -3.24
C THR A 65 -10.80 13.67 -3.26
N ALA A 66 -10.66 14.59 -2.30
CA ALA A 66 -9.48 15.42 -2.13
C ALA A 66 -8.30 14.62 -1.54
N LYS A 67 -7.12 14.89 -2.07
CA LYS A 67 -5.85 14.23 -1.76
C LYS A 67 -4.86 15.31 -1.34
N TYR A 68 -4.29 15.21 -0.15
CA TYR A 68 -3.34 16.20 0.35
C TYR A 68 -2.41 15.58 1.40
N TRP A 69 -1.36 16.29 1.77
CA TRP A 69 -0.48 15.87 2.86
C TRP A 69 -0.97 16.45 4.18
N ALA A 70 -0.98 15.69 5.27
CA ALA A 70 -1.46 16.16 6.58
C ALA A 70 -0.64 17.32 7.18
N CYS A 71 0.49 17.69 6.59
CA CYS A 71 1.26 18.89 6.93
C CYS A 71 0.97 20.09 6.01
N CYS A 72 0.21 19.89 4.93
CA CYS A 72 -0.06 20.85 3.85
C CYS A 72 -1.55 20.82 3.46
N GLN A 73 -2.46 21.07 4.41
CA GLN A 73 -3.92 21.02 4.19
C GLN A 73 -4.43 21.97 3.09
N ASN A 74 -3.69 23.04 2.83
CA ASN A 74 -4.07 24.07 1.83
C ASN A 74 -3.75 23.64 0.39
N SER A 75 -2.87 22.65 0.22
CA SER A 75 -2.49 22.12 -1.10
C SER A 75 -3.26 20.83 -1.36
N LYS A 76 -4.55 20.99 -1.70
CA LYS A 76 -5.41 19.86 -2.07
C LYS A 76 -5.36 19.63 -3.56
N ALA A 77 -5.22 18.37 -3.93
CA ALA A 77 -5.32 17.90 -5.30
C ALA A 77 -6.54 16.98 -5.42
N TYR A 78 -7.16 16.97 -6.59
CA TYR A 78 -8.29 16.07 -6.89
C TYR A 78 -7.85 14.91 -7.78
N ASP A 79 -6.76 15.08 -8.52
CA ASP A 79 -6.13 14.02 -9.30
C ASP A 79 -4.88 13.45 -8.62
N TRP A 80 -4.54 12.21 -8.98
CA TRP A 80 -3.37 11.53 -8.40
C TRP A 80 -2.04 12.20 -8.79
N ASP A 81 -1.89 12.56 -10.06
CA ASP A 81 -0.66 13.16 -10.57
C ASP A 81 -0.42 14.56 -9.98
N GLU A 82 -1.48 15.31 -9.73
CA GLU A 82 -1.41 16.61 -9.06
C GLU A 82 -0.99 16.44 -7.60
N PHE A 83 -1.54 15.44 -6.91
CA PHE A 83 -1.15 15.10 -5.54
C PHE A 83 0.35 14.77 -5.42
N MET A 84 0.89 13.99 -6.36
CA MET A 84 2.32 13.63 -6.40
C MET A 84 3.24 14.82 -6.67
N LYS A 85 2.72 15.89 -7.27
CA LYS A 85 3.46 17.13 -7.56
C LYS A 85 3.45 18.14 -6.40
N ILE A 86 2.67 17.90 -5.33
CA ILE A 86 2.64 18.82 -4.17
C ILE A 86 4.04 18.90 -3.54
N PRO A 87 4.69 20.08 -3.53
CA PRO A 87 6.07 20.22 -3.06
C PRO A 87 6.16 19.95 -1.56
N GLY A 88 7.22 19.25 -1.15
CA GLY A 88 7.50 19.02 0.27
C GLY A 88 7.64 20.33 1.07
N CYS A 89 7.10 20.36 2.28
CA CYS A 89 7.12 21.55 3.15
C CYS A 89 8.27 21.58 4.16
N GLN A 90 9.06 20.50 4.27
CA GLN A 90 10.19 20.40 5.19
C GLN A 90 11.49 20.12 4.44
N ARG A 91 12.57 20.76 4.88
CA ARG A 91 13.95 20.44 4.49
C ARG A 91 14.60 19.56 5.55
N GLY A 92 15.40 18.60 5.13
CA GLY A 92 16.16 17.70 5.99
C GLY A 92 17.05 16.76 5.17
N HIS A 93 17.35 15.59 5.72
CA HIS A 93 18.15 14.56 5.05
C HIS A 93 17.29 13.41 4.54
N CYS A 94 17.68 12.81 3.43
CA CYS A 94 17.06 11.59 2.91
C CYS A 94 17.30 10.44 3.88
N SER A 95 16.27 9.62 4.10
CA SER A 95 16.37 8.41 4.92
C SER A 95 15.95 7.19 4.11
N ALA A 96 16.63 6.07 4.33
CA ALA A 96 16.25 4.76 3.81
C ALA A 96 15.16 4.10 4.68
N GLU A 97 14.98 4.57 5.92
CA GLU A 97 14.00 4.03 6.86
C GLU A 97 12.63 4.66 6.64
N GLU A 98 11.57 3.85 6.76
CA GLU A 98 10.21 4.39 6.71
C GLU A 98 9.97 5.27 7.94
N PRO A 99 9.43 6.50 7.76
CA PRO A 99 9.04 7.32 8.91
C PRO A 99 7.99 6.56 9.71
N ALA A 100 8.11 6.62 11.05
CA ALA A 100 7.18 5.96 11.95
C ALA A 100 5.73 6.32 11.57
N LYS A 101 4.93 5.31 11.25
CA LYS A 101 3.52 5.44 10.88
C LYS A 101 2.72 5.90 12.09
N LYS A 102 2.75 7.19 12.41
CA LYS A 102 1.77 7.83 13.29
C LYS A 102 0.48 7.95 12.49
N HIS A 103 -0.24 6.84 12.44
CA HIS A 103 -1.43 6.63 11.63
C HIS A 103 -2.51 7.67 11.93
N MET A 104 -3.05 8.31 10.89
CA MET A 104 -4.31 9.08 10.94
C MET A 104 -5.31 8.60 9.86
N GLY A 105 -5.11 7.40 9.30
CA GLY A 105 -6.08 6.77 8.40
C GLY A 105 -7.16 6.04 9.19
N GLY A 106 -8.20 5.55 8.51
CA GLY A 106 -9.33 4.86 9.18
C GLY A 106 -9.12 3.36 9.40
N THR A 107 -8.10 2.76 8.77
CA THR A 107 -8.03 1.29 8.65
C THR A 107 -7.11 0.64 9.69
N ASP A 108 -5.98 1.26 10.04
CA ASP A 108 -4.96 0.59 10.86
C ASP A 108 -5.29 0.71 12.36
N LEU A 109 -5.96 1.79 12.79
CA LEU A 109 -6.48 1.92 14.16
C LEU A 109 -7.87 1.29 14.36
N ARG A 110 -8.50 0.77 13.29
CA ARG A 110 -9.85 0.19 13.34
C ARG A 110 -9.93 -0.95 14.36
N ALA A 111 -8.89 -1.77 14.48
CA ALA A 111 -8.88 -2.90 15.40
C ALA A 111 -8.79 -2.46 16.87
N GLU A 112 -7.92 -1.49 17.17
CA GLU A 112 -7.66 -1.00 18.52
C GLU A 112 -8.77 -0.06 19.03
N SER A 113 -9.29 0.78 18.14
CA SER A 113 -10.32 1.79 18.42
C SER A 113 -11.74 1.32 18.08
N ALA A 114 -11.90 0.08 17.60
CA ALA A 114 -13.23 -0.48 17.38
C ALA A 114 -13.99 -0.50 18.71
N PRO A 115 -15.28 -0.12 18.70
CA PRO A 115 -16.15 -0.34 19.85
C PRO A 115 -16.07 -1.81 20.27
N LYS A 116 -15.54 -2.05 21.48
CA LYS A 116 -15.58 -3.38 22.09
C LYS A 116 -17.02 -3.62 22.53
N ARG A 117 -17.63 -4.70 22.05
CA ARG A 117 -18.96 -5.11 22.48
C ARG A 117 -18.86 -5.63 23.91
N LEU A 118 -19.64 -5.08 24.83
CA LEU A 118 -19.54 -5.34 26.27
C LEU A 118 -20.37 -6.54 26.76
N ASP A 119 -21.24 -7.09 25.93
CA ASP A 119 -22.11 -8.21 26.32
C ASP A 119 -21.34 -9.54 26.26
N GLU A 120 -20.97 -10.09 27.42
CA GLU A 120 -20.27 -11.38 27.57
C GLU A 120 -21.09 -12.59 27.10
N ASP A 121 -22.42 -12.45 27.01
CA ASP A 121 -23.37 -13.55 26.76
C ASP A 121 -23.74 -13.78 25.29
N VAL A 122 -22.98 -13.25 24.32
CA VAL A 122 -23.25 -13.58 22.92
C VAL A 122 -22.67 -14.95 22.56
N PRO A 123 -23.48 -15.83 21.94
CA PRO A 123 -22.97 -17.05 21.33
C PRO A 123 -21.83 -16.74 20.36
N VAL A 124 -20.60 -17.01 20.80
CA VAL A 124 -19.41 -16.89 19.95
C VAL A 124 -19.60 -17.81 18.76
N ASP A 125 -19.39 -17.27 17.54
CA ASP A 125 -19.42 -18.05 16.30
C ASP A 125 -18.67 -19.38 16.52
N PRO A 126 -19.31 -20.54 16.29
CA PRO A 126 -18.70 -21.83 16.55
C PRO A 126 -17.35 -22.00 15.82
N ARG A 127 -17.11 -21.30 14.70
CA ARG A 127 -15.79 -21.29 14.04
C ARG A 127 -14.69 -20.75 14.93
N LYS A 128 -14.94 -19.65 15.65
CA LYS A 128 -13.95 -19.09 16.58
C LYS A 128 -13.64 -20.02 17.76
N LYS A 129 -14.63 -20.81 18.20
CA LYS A 129 -14.39 -21.85 19.23
C LYS A 129 -13.51 -22.97 18.68
N LEU A 130 -13.74 -23.36 17.42
CA LEU A 130 -12.94 -24.36 16.73
C LEU A 130 -11.49 -23.89 16.50
N ASP A 131 -11.29 -22.61 16.15
CA ASP A 131 -9.95 -22.02 15.99
C ASP A 131 -9.17 -22.04 17.31
N LYS A 132 -9.82 -21.73 18.43
CA LYS A 132 -9.21 -21.83 19.76
C LYS A 132 -8.85 -23.27 20.13
N LEU A 133 -9.70 -24.24 19.78
CA LEU A 133 -9.41 -25.67 19.97
C LEU A 133 -8.21 -26.10 19.13
N ARG A 134 -8.12 -25.64 17.87
CA ARG A 134 -6.97 -25.88 16.99
C ARG A 134 -5.68 -25.36 17.59
N GLU A 135 -5.70 -24.13 18.09
CA GLU A 135 -4.55 -23.48 18.72
C GLU A 135 -4.11 -24.24 19.99
N GLY A 136 -5.08 -24.58 20.85
CA GLY A 136 -4.84 -25.38 22.06
C GLY A 136 -4.22 -26.74 21.75
N LEU A 137 -4.82 -27.52 20.85
CA LEU A 137 -4.31 -28.85 20.49
C LEU A 137 -2.95 -28.77 19.77
N SER A 138 -2.73 -27.74 18.95
CA SER A 138 -1.42 -27.50 18.32
C SER A 138 -0.33 -27.24 19.36
N SER A 139 -0.64 -26.48 20.42
CA SER A 139 0.31 -26.22 21.51
C SER A 139 0.66 -27.48 22.32
N VAL A 140 -0.22 -28.49 22.34
CA VAL A 140 0.03 -29.81 22.95
C VAL A 140 0.72 -30.78 21.96
N GLY A 141 1.03 -30.31 20.74
CA GLY A 141 1.78 -31.07 19.73
C GLY A 141 0.92 -31.87 18.75
N VAL A 142 -0.40 -31.63 18.70
CA VAL A 142 -1.27 -32.22 17.67
C VAL A 142 -1.09 -31.48 16.36
N ASP A 143 -0.84 -32.21 15.27
CA ASP A 143 -0.74 -31.62 13.93
C ASP A 143 -2.03 -30.88 13.53
N PRO A 144 -1.95 -29.60 13.10
CA PRO A 144 -3.12 -28.83 12.68
C PRO A 144 -3.91 -29.50 11.54
N GLY A 145 -3.23 -30.22 10.65
CA GLY A 145 -3.87 -30.94 9.55
C GLY A 145 -4.72 -32.13 10.01
N VAL A 146 -4.33 -32.82 11.09
CA VAL A 146 -5.14 -33.89 11.70
C VAL A 146 -6.42 -33.32 12.30
N PHE A 147 -6.33 -32.16 12.96
CA PHE A 147 -7.49 -31.43 13.47
C PHE A 147 -8.44 -31.03 12.35
N ASP A 148 -7.93 -30.40 11.29
CA ASP A 148 -8.70 -29.94 10.12
C ASP A 148 -9.47 -31.08 9.45
N ARG A 149 -8.81 -32.23 9.25
CA ARG A 149 -9.44 -33.44 8.70
C ARG A 149 -10.54 -34.00 9.60
N SER A 150 -10.33 -33.97 10.91
CA SER A 150 -11.24 -34.58 11.89
C SER A 150 -12.52 -33.77 12.06
N TRP A 151 -12.40 -32.45 12.26
CA TRP A 151 -13.58 -31.60 12.36
C TRP A 151 -14.32 -31.51 11.02
N GLY A 152 -13.60 -31.46 9.89
CA GLY A 152 -14.22 -31.43 8.56
C GLY A 152 -15.08 -32.66 8.29
N LYS A 153 -14.63 -33.85 8.71
CA LYS A 153 -15.44 -35.07 8.67
C LYS A 153 -16.68 -34.99 9.55
N MET A 154 -16.58 -34.37 10.73
CA MET A 154 -17.70 -34.20 11.66
C MET A 154 -18.72 -33.19 11.13
N ALA A 155 -18.27 -32.09 10.53
CA ALA A 155 -19.12 -31.10 9.87
C ALA A 155 -19.88 -31.71 8.68
N ALA A 156 -19.22 -32.53 7.86
CA ALA A 156 -19.87 -33.24 6.76
C ALA A 156 -20.96 -34.23 7.23
N LYS A 157 -20.80 -34.82 8.42
CA LYS A 157 -21.77 -35.77 8.99
C LYS A 157 -22.97 -35.09 9.67
N HIS A 158 -22.73 -33.99 10.38
CA HIS A 158 -23.74 -33.39 11.25
C HIS A 158 -24.35 -32.09 10.73
N GLY A 159 -23.69 -31.38 9.82
CA GLY A 159 -24.16 -30.11 9.25
C GLY A 159 -24.19 -28.92 10.22
N ASP A 160 -24.27 -29.17 11.53
CA ASP A 160 -24.29 -28.15 12.59
C ASP A 160 -22.93 -28.00 13.26
N LEU A 161 -22.30 -26.85 13.04
CA LEU A 161 -21.01 -26.48 13.63
C LEU A 161 -21.06 -26.37 15.15
N ALA A 162 -22.17 -25.95 15.75
CA ALA A 162 -22.28 -25.84 17.21
C ALA A 162 -22.24 -27.23 17.87
N LEU A 163 -22.92 -28.20 17.28
CA LEU A 163 -22.88 -29.60 17.72
C LEU A 163 -21.50 -30.23 17.52
N VAL A 164 -20.83 -29.92 16.40
CA VAL A 164 -19.47 -30.39 16.13
C VAL A 164 -18.50 -29.85 17.18
N VAL A 165 -18.55 -28.54 17.47
CA VAL A 165 -17.73 -27.91 18.52
C VAL A 165 -18.02 -28.53 19.88
N HIS A 166 -19.30 -28.74 20.23
CA HIS A 166 -19.65 -29.38 21.50
C HIS A 166 -19.03 -30.78 21.60
N ARG A 167 -19.14 -31.61 20.55
CA ARG A 167 -18.61 -32.98 20.55
C ARG A 167 -17.08 -33.06 20.58
N MET A 168 -16.40 -32.10 19.95
CA MET A 168 -14.94 -32.05 19.97
C MET A 168 -14.37 -31.50 21.28
N ASN A 169 -15.21 -30.87 22.10
CA ASN A 169 -14.85 -30.29 23.39
C ASN A 169 -15.28 -31.18 24.58
N GLN A 170 -15.70 -32.43 24.30
CA GLN A 170 -15.93 -33.50 25.28
C GLN A 170 -14.74 -34.45 25.24
#